data_AF-A0A9N9CRX8-F1
#
_entry.id   AF-A0A9N9CRX8-F1
#
_cell.length_a   1.000
_cell.length_b   1.000
_cell.length_c   1.000
_cell.angle_alpha   90.00
_cell.angle_beta   90.00
_cell.angle_gamma   90.00
#
_symmetry.space_group_name_H-M   'P 1'
#
loop_
_entity.id
_entity.type
_entity.pdbx_description
1 polymer ?
#
loop_
_entity_poly.entity_id
_entity_poly.type
_entity_poly.pdbx_seq_one_letter_code
_entity_poly.pdbx_strand_id
1 'polypeptide(L)' 'MGFQIFVKGLEGKTTTYNDITPETKVIVIKKMVEDKTGVEAKLQRLIFAGNQLEDQKTAEDYQITKASTLHLVV' A
#
# COMPACT_ATOMS: atom_id res chain seq x y z
N MET A 1 -6.76 13.26 -10.32
CA MET A 1 -5.51 13.48 -9.56
C MET A 1 -5.56 12.56 -8.36
N GLY A 2 -4.57 11.69 -8.18
CA GLY A 2 -4.46 10.86 -6.98
C GLY A 2 -3.77 11.60 -5.84
N PHE A 3 -3.81 11.02 -4.66
CA PHE A 3 -3.10 11.45 -3.47
C PHE A 3 -1.87 10.57 -3.20
N GLN A 4 -1.07 11.00 -2.24
CA GLN A 4 0.15 10.31 -1.82
C GLN A 4 -0.12 9.44 -0.58
N ILE A 5 0.51 8.27 -0.53
CA ILE A 5 0.61 7.43 0.66
C ILE A 5 2.06 7.07 0.95
N PHE A 6 2.30 6.53 2.14
CA PHE A 6 3.59 6.04 2.58
C PHE A 6 3.51 4.54 2.86
N VAL A 7 4.54 3.78 2.49
CA VAL A 7 4.69 2.38 2.87
C VAL A 7 6.00 2.24 3.65
N LYS A 8 5.89 1.76 4.88
CA LYS A 8 7.02 1.54 5.79
C LYS A 8 7.34 0.06 5.89
N GLY A 9 8.58 -0.32 5.55
CA GLY A 9 9.11 -1.67 5.72
C GLY A 9 9.52 -1.98 7.17
N LEU A 10 9.82 -3.25 7.44
CA LEU A 10 10.29 -3.73 8.74
C LEU A 10 11.64 -3.14 9.13
N GLU A 11 12.49 -2.85 8.15
CA GLU A 11 13.78 -2.17 8.35
C GLU A 11 13.65 -0.68 8.70
N GLY A 12 12.41 -0.16 8.79
CA GLY A 12 12.11 1.24 9.10
C GLY A 12 12.17 2.18 7.88
N LYS A 13 12.56 1.68 6.71
CA LYS A 13 12.55 2.45 5.46
C LYS A 13 11.13 2.80 5.05
N THR A 14 10.89 4.10 4.82
CA THR A 14 9.60 4.60 4.33
C THR A 14 9.74 4.99 2.87
N THR A 15 8.87 4.43 2.02
CA THR A 15 8.81 4.73 0.59
C THR A 15 7.50 5.43 0.26
N THR A 16 7.61 6.48 -0.54
CA THR A 16 6.48 7.30 -0.97
C THR A 16 5.87 6.77 -2.27
N TYR A 17 4.54 6.68 -2.32
CA TYR A 17 3.77 6.31 -3.51
C TYR A 17 2.76 7.40 -3.83
N ASN A 18 2.72 7.81 -5.10
CA ASN A 18 1.84 8.86 -5.60
C ASN A 18 0.69 8.23 -6.41
N ASP A 19 -0.26 9.06 -6.82
CA ASP A 19 -1.34 8.68 -7.74
C ASP A 19 -2.30 7.61 -7.21
N ILE A 20 -2.50 7.56 -5.89
CA ILE A 20 -3.52 6.71 -5.27
C ILE A 20 -4.87 7.42 -5.31
N THR A 21 -5.91 6.73 -5.75
CA THR A 21 -7.30 7.20 -5.68
C THR A 21 -8.10 6.37 -4.68
N PRO A 22 -9.26 6.84 -4.20
CA PRO A 22 -10.14 6.04 -3.33
C PRO A 22 -10.50 4.67 -3.95
N GLU A 23 -10.65 4.61 -5.28
CA GLU A 23 -11.01 3.41 -6.04
C GLU A 23 -9.80 2.51 -6.35
N THR A 24 -8.59 2.94 -6.01
CA THR A 24 -7.37 2.16 -6.26
C THR A 24 -7.42 0.87 -5.47
N LYS A 25 -7.38 -0.28 -6.16
CA LYS A 25 -7.37 -1.59 -5.52
C LYS A 25 -6.04 -1.86 -4.82
N VAL A 26 -6.08 -2.61 -3.73
CA VAL A 26 -4.89 -3.02 -2.98
C VAL A 26 -3.88 -3.76 -3.86
N ILE A 27 -4.35 -4.61 -4.80
CA ILE A 27 -3.44 -5.29 -5.75
C ILE A 27 -2.61 -4.32 -6.59
N VAL A 28 -3.17 -3.15 -6.92
CA VAL A 28 -2.45 -2.12 -7.68
C VAL A 28 -1.37 -1.48 -6.80
N ILE A 29 -1.68 -1.20 -5.53
CA ILE A 29 -0.69 -0.70 -4.56
C ILE A 29 0.45 -1.70 -4.37
N LYS A 30 0.13 -3.00 -4.23
CA LYS A 30 1.15 -4.06 -4.11
C LYS A 30 2.05 -4.16 -5.35
N LYS A 31 1.49 -4.01 -6.55
CA LYS A 31 2.29 -3.94 -7.79
C LYS A 31 3.23 -2.73 -7.80
N MET A 32 2.76 -1.56 -7.39
CA MET A 32 3.65 -0.38 -7.28
C MET A 32 4.80 -0.63 -6.30
N VAL A 33 4.52 -1.34 -5.19
CA VAL A 33 5.54 -1.73 -4.20
C VAL A 33 6.50 -2.76 -4.79
N GLU A 34 6.01 -3.72 -5.57
CA GLU A 34 6.81 -4.71 -6.30
C GLU A 34 7.78 -4.01 -7.26
N ASP A 35 7.29 -3.07 -8.07
CA ASP A 35 8.09 -2.31 -9.03
C ASP A 35 9.27 -1.56 -8.35
N LYS A 36 9.11 -1.16 -7.08
CA LYS A 36 10.15 -0.44 -6.32
C LYS A 36 11.04 -1.32 -5.47
N THR A 37 10.55 -2.45 -4.98
CA THR A 37 11.25 -3.30 -3.99
C THR A 37 11.75 -4.62 -4.58
N GLY A 38 11.19 -5.06 -5.70
CA GLY A 38 11.42 -6.37 -6.30
C GLY A 38 10.71 -7.53 -5.60
N VAL A 39 9.94 -7.27 -4.53
CA VAL A 39 9.20 -8.32 -3.82
C VAL A 39 7.88 -8.57 -4.52
N GLU A 40 7.64 -9.80 -4.96
CA GLU A 40 6.41 -10.19 -5.66
C GLU A 40 5.15 -9.80 -4.85
N ALA A 41 4.14 -9.20 -5.50
CA ALA A 41 2.91 -8.72 -4.86
C ALA A 41 2.20 -9.78 -3.99
N LYS A 42 2.28 -11.07 -4.38
CA LYS A 42 1.68 -12.19 -3.64
C LYS A 42 2.34 -12.46 -2.28
N LEU A 43 3.63 -12.11 -2.14
CA LEU A 43 4.38 -12.26 -0.89
C LEU A 43 4.21 -11.06 0.03
N GLN A 44 3.76 -9.92 -0.51
CA GLN A 44 3.57 -8.71 0.27
C GLN A 44 2.32 -8.78 1.15
N ARG A 45 2.52 -8.52 2.45
CA ARG A 45 1.45 -8.26 3.40
C ARG A 45 1.46 -6.78 3.76
N LEU A 46 0.56 -6.03 3.12
CA LEU A 46 0.29 -4.64 3.49
C LEU A 46 -0.69 -4.62 4.67
N ILE A 47 -0.38 -3.82 5.68
CA ILE A 47 -1.15 -3.68 6.91
C ILE A 47 -1.50 -2.20 7.13
N PHE A 48 -2.77 -1.91 7.41
CA PHE A 48 -3.24 -0.58 7.77
C PHE A 48 -4.29 -0.67 8.88
N ALA A 49 -4.19 0.21 9.88
CA ALA A 49 -5.11 0.24 11.02
C ALA A 49 -5.32 -1.15 11.70
N GLY A 50 -4.26 -1.98 11.74
CA GLY A 50 -4.32 -3.33 12.31
C GLY A 50 -4.89 -4.42 11.40
N ASN A 51 -5.37 -4.07 10.21
CA ASN A 51 -5.94 -5.01 9.24
C ASN A 51 -4.95 -5.31 8.11
N GLN A 52 -4.83 -6.59 7.74
CA GLN A 52 -4.16 -6.97 6.50
C GLN A 52 -5.05 -6.59 5.30
N LEU A 53 -4.44 -5.95 4.31
CA LEU A 53 -5.15 -5.48 3.12
C LEU A 53 -5.36 -6.62 2.11
N GLU A 54 -6.59 -6.71 1.60
CA GLU A 54 -7.01 -7.72 0.63
C GLU A 54 -7.03 -7.17 -0.80
N ASP A 55 -6.53 -7.97 -1.75
CA ASP A 55 -6.29 -7.56 -3.14
C ASP A 55 -7.51 -6.99 -3.88
N GLN A 56 -8.71 -7.48 -3.56
CA GLN A 56 -9.95 -7.08 -4.23
C GLN A 56 -10.55 -5.79 -3.69
N LYS A 57 -10.16 -5.38 -2.49
CA LYS A 57 -10.63 -4.17 -1.80
C LYS A 57 -9.92 -2.92 -2.31
N THR A 58 -10.55 -1.77 -2.13
CA THR A 58 -10.02 -0.47 -2.54
C THR A 58 -9.34 0.27 -1.39
N ALA A 59 -8.66 1.37 -1.69
CA ALA A 59 -8.14 2.28 -0.69
C ALA A 59 -9.28 2.85 0.18
N GLU A 60 -10.43 3.15 -0.43
CA GLU A 60 -11.63 3.65 0.27
C GLU A 60 -12.22 2.62 1.23
N ASP A 61 -12.27 1.34 0.86
CA ASP A 61 -12.76 0.26 1.73
C ASP A 61 -12.03 0.22 3.09
N TYR A 62 -10.75 0.63 3.10
CA TYR A 62 -9.91 0.70 4.29
C TYR A 62 -9.72 2.13 4.83
N GLN A 63 -10.44 3.11 4.27
CA GLN A 63 -10.31 4.53 4.63
C GLN A 63 -8.87 5.06 4.50
N ILE A 64 -8.12 4.52 3.53
CA ILE A 64 -6.78 5.01 3.19
C ILE A 64 -6.95 6.34 2.47
N THR A 65 -6.42 7.39 3.10
CA THR A 65 -6.48 8.75 2.59
C THR A 65 -5.08 9.32 2.37
N LYS A 66 -5.00 10.56 1.90
CA LYS A 66 -3.75 11.29 1.74
C LYS A 66 -2.88 11.20 2.99
N ALA A 67 -1.59 10.95 2.79
CA ALA A 67 -0.56 10.83 3.82
C ALA A 67 -0.76 9.64 4.79
N SER A 68 -1.63 8.68 4.47
CA SER A 68 -1.72 7.43 5.23
C SER A 68 -0.41 6.64 5.16
N THR A 69 -0.06 5.99 6.27
CA THR A 69 1.11 5.11 6.36
C THR A 69 0.69 3.66 6.48
N LEU A 70 1.01 2.87 5.46
CA LEU A 70 0.85 1.42 5.43
C LEU A 70 2.14 0.75 5.90
N HIS A 71 2.02 -0.42 6.52
CA HIS A 71 3.17 -1.23 6.91
C HIS A 71 3.32 -2.40 5.95
N LEU A 72 4.52 -2.62 5.45
CA LEU A 72 4.87 -3.76 4.60
C LEU A 72 5.59 -4.80 5.45
N VAL A 73 5.00 -5.99 5.48
CA VAL A 73 5.62 -7.21 6.02
C VAL A 73 5.79 -8.16 4.83
N VAL A 74 7.02 -8.63 4.64
CA VAL A 74 7.35 -9.65 3.62
C VAL A 74 7.49 -11.03 4.24
#